data_AF-A0AAV0S3V0-F1
#
_entry.id   AF-A0AAV0S3V0-F1
#
_cell.length_a   1.000
_cell.length_b   1.000
_cell.length_c   1.000
_cell.angle_alpha   90.00
_cell.angle_beta   90.00
_cell.angle_gamma   90.00
#
_symmetry.space_group_name_H-M   'P 1'
#
loop_
_entity.id
_entity.type
_entity.pdbx_description
1 polymer ?
#
loop_
_entity_poly.entity_id
_entity_poly.type
_entity_poly.pdbx_seq_one_letter_code
_entity_poly.pdbx_strand_id
1 'polypeptide(L)' 'MLSIKTTLGDEFDGQVVTFDRPSNILVLHILFSQPSFISCSAFSSHSC' A
#
# COMPACT_ATOMS: atom_id res chain seq x y z
N MET A 1 3.39 12.65 -6.86
CA MET A 1 3.09 11.26 -6.44
C MET A 1 4.07 10.91 -5.33
N LEU A 2 3.61 10.24 -4.28
CA LEU A 2 4.45 9.82 -3.17
C LEU A 2 4.63 8.30 -3.27
N SER A 3 5.88 7.83 -3.20
CA SER A 3 6.20 6.42 -3.07
C SER A 3 6.37 6.12 -1.57
N ILE A 4 5.57 5.21 -1.04
CA ILE A 4 5.56 4.85 0.37
C ILE A 4 6.08 3.44 0.50
N LYS A 5 7.20 3.29 1.19
CA LYS A 5 7.72 1.99 1.61
C LYS A 5 7.30 1.73 3.06
N THR A 6 6.53 0.67 3.26
CA THR A 6 6.17 0.22 4.60
C THR A 6 7.30 -0.61 5.21
N THR A 7 7.35 -0.70 6.53
CA THR A 7 8.35 -1.51 7.26
C THR A 7 8.24 -3.00 6.99
N LEU A 8 7.10 -3.45 6.45
CA LEU A 8 6.85 -4.82 6.02
C LEU A 8 7.43 -5.11 4.62
N GLY A 9 8.03 -4.10 3.97
CA GLY A 9 8.70 -4.24 2.68
C GLY A 9 7.81 -3.92 1.48
N ASP A 10 6.51 -3.69 1.69
CA ASP A 10 5.60 -3.32 0.61
C ASP A 10 5.81 -1.87 0.18
N GLU A 11 5.80 -1.65 -1.13
CA GLU A 11 5.94 -0.35 -1.77
C GLU A 11 4.65 0.00 -2.51
N PHE A 12 4.09 1.16 -2.21
CA PHE A 12 2.84 1.64 -2.79
C PHE A 12 3.01 3.03 -3.37
N ASP A 13 2.39 3.26 -4.52
CA ASP A 13 2.23 4.58 -5.10
C ASP A 13 0.87 5.15 -4.67
N GLY A 14 0.91 6.36 -4.14
CA GLY A 14 -0.29 7.02 -3.62
C GLY A 14 -0.30 8.51 -3.83
N GLN A 15 -1.50 9.08 -3.68
CA GLN A 15 -1.72 10.51 -3.61
C GLN A 15 -2.07 10.91 -2.17
N VAL A 16 -1.46 11.98 -1.68
CA VAL A 16 -1.79 12.56 -0.38
C VAL A 16 -3.17 13.20 -0.46
N VAL A 17 -4.08 12.78 0.41
CA VAL A 17 -5.43 13.34 0.52
C VAL A 17 -5.45 14.46 1.56
N THR A 18 -4.89 14.19 2.75
CA THR A 18 -4.74 15.19 3.80
C THR A 18 -3.57 14.83 4.72
N PHE A 19 -2.99 15.86 5.33
CA PHE A 19 -1.92 15.73 6.31
C PHE A 19 -2.21 16.61 7.52
N ASP A 20 -2.47 15.99 8.66
CA ASP A 20 -2.67 16.67 9.93
C ASP A 20 -1.36 16.66 10.73
N ARG A 21 -0.75 17.85 10.83
CA ARG A 21 0.52 18.06 11.52
C ARG A 21 0.49 17.82 13.03
N PRO A 22 -0.48 18.34 13.81
CA PRO A 22 -0.46 18.16 15.26
C PRO A 22 -0.64 16.71 15.68
N SER A 23 -1.44 15.93 14.93
CA SER A 23 -1.63 14.49 15.20
C SER A 23 -0.62 13.60 14.47
N ASN A 24 0.16 14.17 13.54
CA ASN A 24 1.07 13.45 12.64
C ASN A 24 0.38 12.33 11.85
N ILE A 25 -0.84 12.61 11.36
CA ILE A 25 -1.64 11.66 10.59
C ILE A 25 -1.53 12.03 9.11
N LEU A 26 -1.16 11.06 8.30
CA LEU A 26 -1.11 11.18 6.84
C LEU A 26 -2.16 10.24 6.22
N VAL A 27 -3.15 10.82 5.53
CA VAL A 27 -4.17 10.06 4.80
C VAL A 27 -3.79 10.01 3.32
N LEU A 28 -3.70 8.79 2.80
CA LEU A 28 -3.24 8.51 1.44
C LEU A 28 -4.33 7.76 0.68
N HIS A 29 -4.58 8.19 -0.55
CA HIS A 29 -5.33 7.40 -1.52
C HIS A 29 -4.33 6.51 -2.26
N ILE A 30 -4.36 5.22 -1.96
CA ILE A 30 -3.45 4.23 -2.54
C ILE A 30 -3.98 3.85 -3.92
N LEU A 31 -3.19 4.10 -4.95
CA LEU A 31 -3.45 3.59 -6.29
C LEU A 31 -2.88 2.18 -6.32
N PHE A 32 -3.70 1.18 -5.96
CA PHE A 32 -3.30 -0.23 -6.05
C PHE A 32 -3.12 -0.63 -7.53
N SER A 33 -1.94 -0.32 -8.07
CA SER A 33 -1.49 -0.78 -9.39
C SER A 33 -0.61 -2.02 -9.30
N GLN A 34 -0.55 -2.68 -8.13
CA GLN A 34 0.26 -3.88 -7.89
C GLN A 34 -0.60 -5.15 -8.06
N PRO A 35 -0.54 -5.86 -9.20
CA PRO A 35 -1.28 -7.11 -9.42
C PRO A 35 -0.79 -8.29 -8.54
N SER A 36 0.28 -8.11 -7.76
CA SER A 36 0.91 -9.15 -6.93
C SER A 36 0.12 -9.49 -5.65
N PHE A 37 -0.70 -8.58 -5.10
CA PHE A 37 -1.43 -8.86 -3.86
C PHE A 37 -2.69 -9.71 -4.08
N ILE A 38 -3.35 -9.57 -5.24
CA ILE A 38 -4.45 -10.47 -5.65
C ILE A 38 -3.91 -11.91 -5.85
N SER A 39 -2.64 -12.04 -6.26
CA SER A 39 -2.00 -13.34 -6.38
C SER A 39 -1.96 -14.07 -5.03
N CYS A 40 -1.61 -13.43 -3.91
CA CYS A 40 -1.52 -14.13 -2.63
C CYS A 40 -2.89 -14.60 -2.09
N SER A 41 -3.98 -13.84 -2.26
CA SER A 41 -5.32 -14.33 -1.91
C SER A 41 -5.83 -15.44 -2.85
N ALA A 42 -5.31 -15.53 -4.08
CA ALA A 42 -5.57 -16.64 -4.99
C ALA A 42 -4.60 -17.83 -4.79
N PHE A 43 -3.45 -17.62 -4.13
CA PHE A 43 -2.39 -18.62 -3.93
C PHE A 43 -2.43 -19.31 -2.56
N SER A 44 -3.45 -19.08 -1.74
CA SER A 44 -3.75 -20.00 -0.62
C SER A 44 -4.29 -21.36 -1.08
N SER A 45 -4.29 -21.67 -2.39
CA SER A 45 -4.83 -22.94 -2.90
C SER A 45 -3.80 -23.95 -3.42
N HIS A 46 -2.49 -23.71 -3.44
CA HIS A 46 -1.57 -24.78 -3.86
C HIS A 46 -0.22 -24.74 -3.14
N SER A 47 -0.09 -25.61 -2.14
CA SER A 47 1.20 -26.14 -1.70
C SER A 47 1.96 -26.72 -2.91
N CYS A 48 3.14 -26.17 -3.16
CA CYS A 48 4.29 -26.94 -3.63
C CYS A 48 5.26 -27.08 -2.46
#